data_AF-A0A653CJV9-F1
#
_entry.id   AF-A0A653CJV9-F1
#
_cell.length_a   1.000
_cell.length_b   1.000
_cell.length_c   1.000
_cell.angle_alpha   90.00
_cell.angle_beta   90.00
_cell.angle_gamma   90.00
#
_symmetry.space_group_name_H-M   'P 1'
#
loop_
_entity.id
_entity.type
_entity.pdbx_description
1 polymer ?
#
loop_
_entity_poly.entity_id
_entity_poly.type
_entity_poly.pdbx_seq_one_letter_code
_entity_poly.pdbx_strand_id
1 'polypeptide(L)'
;MSEQKKGDRTSAGAPVRTTAPSGAPEGRTSQPTQPPQKRPIIKGIRSTTGMFTNRRDGEVSSVEESITPQPATVTSSPKCFSCMLLDMLKFYTRFEISDESGDPLTDHDMTQIHYSQITSLQKAAFAKFPDLRNFALANVASVDTRKALQKHFGPLSQEKLRLIATYLNLVPPLGKEEEFKWCRLDETFLKELLISRHERRVSQLEALNEMPLYPTEDIIWDENIVPTAYFSGEGCLALPKLNLQFLTLHDYLLRNFNLFRLESTYEIRQDIEDAVSRLKAEDGSIYYGGWARMAQPITNFAVVEVAKPNIGEKRPSRVRADVTVNLSVRHEIKSEWENLRKHDVCFLITVKPLNPIGTKYDYKQPFLSQVGLDCVRGCEVEGMLDSNGRVIEDGPEPRPQLPGDQRTYRVWLDCNQYREDMNKINQGNEDVYESFNILMRRKPKENNFKAVLETIRELMNTECVVPEWLHDIILGYGDPSAANYTKMPNQIATMDYNDTFIDMDHLTSCFPGYEIKVKTDDPKKLVRPFKLTFGDLGKEEDEEEVKTITVEPHVVPRRGPYTFNEPKKTLIVTHSNQALNQLFEKIVALDIDERHLL
;
A
#
# COMPACT_ATOMS: atom_id res chain seq x y z
N MET A 1 34.93 -14.47 86.68
CA MET A 1 34.27 -13.67 87.72
C MET A 1 33.08 -13.01 87.05
N SER A 2 31.90 -13.64 87.09
CA SER A 2 30.83 -13.38 88.08
C SER A 2 30.30 -11.95 87.94
N GLU A 3 29.02 -11.63 87.84
CA GLU A 3 27.74 -12.32 87.83
C GLU A 3 26.70 -11.15 87.78
N GLN A 4 25.41 -11.47 87.62
CA GLN A 4 24.26 -10.70 88.16
C GLN A 4 23.80 -9.41 87.45
N LYS A 5 22.51 -9.06 87.41
CA LYS A 5 21.19 -9.71 87.59
C LYS A 5 20.14 -8.58 87.51
N LYS A 6 18.87 -8.98 87.35
CA LYS A 6 17.57 -8.31 87.64
C LYS A 6 16.91 -7.59 86.46
N GLY A 7 15.62 -7.78 86.20
CA GLY A 7 14.64 -8.60 86.92
C GLY A 7 13.23 -8.51 86.34
N ASP A 8 12.47 -9.58 86.64
CA ASP A 8 11.01 -9.71 86.88
C ASP A 8 9.97 -9.16 85.89
N ARG A 9 9.18 -10.06 85.28
CA ARG A 9 7.82 -10.53 85.69
C ARG A 9 6.76 -9.44 85.47
N THR A 10 5.75 -9.65 84.61
CA THR A 10 4.51 -10.33 85.02
C THR A 10 3.75 -11.02 83.89
N SER A 11 3.02 -12.05 84.32
CA SER A 11 2.20 -13.06 83.66
C SER A 11 0.74 -12.66 83.41
N ALA A 12 0.08 -13.35 82.47
CA ALA A 12 -1.32 -13.83 82.42
C ALA A 12 -1.98 -13.52 81.06
N GLY A 13 -2.67 -14.41 80.35
CA GLY A 13 -3.08 -15.79 80.55
C GLY A 13 -3.68 -16.33 79.24
N ALA A 14 -3.62 -17.64 79.02
CA ALA A 14 -4.37 -18.39 78.00
C ALA A 14 -5.68 -18.95 78.62
N PRO A 15 -6.53 -19.79 77.97
CA PRO A 15 -6.69 -20.21 76.56
C PRO A 15 -8.19 -20.10 76.09
N VAL A 16 -8.64 -20.41 74.85
CA VAL A 16 -9.20 -21.72 74.42
C VAL A 16 -9.99 -21.60 73.07
N ARG A 17 -9.65 -22.52 72.14
CA ARG A 17 -10.44 -23.26 71.09
C ARG A 17 -11.03 -22.66 69.78
N THR A 18 -10.64 -23.38 68.70
CA THR A 18 -11.39 -23.87 67.50
C THR A 18 -11.88 -22.83 66.50
N THR A 19 -11.59 -22.89 65.19
CA THR A 19 -11.79 -24.00 64.23
C THR A 19 -10.90 -23.83 62.97
N ALA A 20 -10.54 -24.94 62.30
CA ALA A 20 -9.99 -24.98 60.93
C ALA A 20 -11.17 -25.00 59.90
N PRO A 21 -10.99 -24.80 58.57
CA PRO A 21 -10.17 -25.67 57.71
C PRO A 21 -9.49 -25.06 56.45
N SER A 22 -8.61 -25.91 55.90
CA SER A 22 -8.28 -26.17 54.48
C SER A 22 -7.44 -25.20 53.64
N GLY A 23 -6.35 -25.74 53.08
CA GLY A 23 -5.98 -25.55 51.67
C GLY A 23 -4.60 -24.97 51.41
N ALA A 24 -3.56 -25.81 51.44
CA ALA A 24 -2.25 -25.49 50.86
C ALA A 24 -2.32 -25.36 49.33
N PRO A 25 -1.34 -24.67 48.71
CA PRO A 25 -0.60 -25.36 47.66
C PRO A 25 0.91 -25.14 47.73
N GLU A 26 1.61 -26.23 47.43
CA GLU A 26 3.05 -26.34 47.16
C GLU A 26 3.43 -25.72 45.81
N GLY A 27 4.72 -25.38 45.69
CA GLY A 27 5.29 -24.63 44.59
C GLY A 27 5.42 -25.37 43.26
N ARG A 28 5.53 -24.56 42.20
CA ARG A 28 6.12 -24.94 40.92
C ARG A 28 7.05 -23.84 40.41
N THR A 29 8.24 -24.29 40.06
CA THR A 29 9.34 -23.65 39.32
C THR A 29 8.89 -22.87 38.08
N SER A 30 9.40 -21.66 37.94
CA SER A 30 9.23 -20.77 36.79
C SER A 30 10.10 -21.20 35.60
N GLN A 31 9.45 -21.50 34.47
CA GLN A 31 10.08 -21.50 33.14
C GLN A 31 9.88 -20.12 32.49
N PRO A 32 10.82 -19.64 31.64
CA PRO A 32 10.70 -18.35 30.97
C PRO A 32 9.67 -18.43 29.84
N THR A 33 8.67 -17.56 29.91
CA THR A 33 7.62 -17.38 28.89
C THR A 33 8.21 -16.77 27.61
N GLN A 34 8.04 -17.46 26.49
CA GLN A 34 8.23 -16.90 25.14
C GLN A 34 7.18 -15.81 24.85
N PRO A 35 7.51 -14.76 24.06
CA PRO A 35 6.54 -13.73 23.67
C PRO A 35 5.49 -14.31 22.70
N PRO A 36 4.24 -13.81 22.73
CA PRO A 36 3.17 -14.35 21.90
C PRO A 36 3.41 -14.02 20.43
N GLN A 37 3.38 -15.05 19.58
CA GLN A 37 3.31 -14.91 18.13
C GLN A 37 1.99 -14.19 17.76
N LYS A 38 2.11 -13.02 17.14
CA LYS A 38 0.98 -12.27 16.57
C LYS A 38 0.37 -13.09 15.42
N ARG A 39 -0.85 -13.57 15.58
CA ARG A 39 -1.70 -14.03 14.47
C ARG A 39 -2.71 -12.93 14.15
N PRO A 40 -2.92 -12.54 12.88
CA PRO A 40 -4.02 -11.66 12.53
C PRO A 40 -5.33 -12.45 12.61
N ILE A 41 -6.21 -12.06 13.52
CA ILE A 41 -7.60 -12.55 13.57
C ILE A 41 -8.44 -11.46 12.93
N ILE A 42 -8.73 -11.60 11.63
CA ILE A 42 -9.76 -10.80 10.95
C ILE A 42 -10.95 -11.72 10.75
N LYS A 43 -11.98 -11.60 11.58
CA LYS A 43 -13.29 -12.22 11.33
C LYS A 43 -14.05 -11.37 10.32
N GLY A 44 -14.55 -12.04 9.28
CA GLY A 44 -15.08 -11.42 8.08
C GLY A 44 -16.42 -10.71 8.25
N ILE A 45 -16.46 -9.45 7.80
CA ILE A 45 -17.65 -8.82 7.24
C ILE A 45 -17.44 -8.79 5.72
N ARG A 46 -18.26 -9.56 4.99
CA ARG A 46 -18.20 -9.69 3.52
C ARG A 46 -18.60 -8.35 2.89
N SER A 47 -17.62 -7.61 2.36
CA SER A 47 -17.89 -6.64 1.30
C SER A 47 -17.92 -7.42 0.00
N THR A 48 -19.07 -7.49 -0.67
CA THR A 48 -19.31 -8.36 -1.82
C THR A 48 -19.04 -7.67 -3.16
N THR A 49 -18.99 -6.34 -3.21
CA THR A 49 -18.84 -5.56 -4.46
C THR A 49 -17.44 -5.67 -5.08
N GLY A 50 -16.41 -5.98 -4.28
CA GLY A 50 -15.03 -6.15 -4.74
C GLY A 50 -14.68 -7.58 -5.19
N MET A 51 -15.66 -8.45 -5.41
CA MET A 51 -15.49 -9.81 -5.92
C MET A 51 -16.24 -9.96 -7.25
N PHE A 52 -15.56 -10.46 -8.28
CA PHE A 52 -16.12 -10.56 -9.62
C PHE A 52 -17.39 -11.42 -9.68
N THR A 53 -17.43 -12.56 -8.98
CA THR A 53 -18.59 -13.48 -8.99
C THR A 53 -19.88 -12.86 -8.46
N ASN A 54 -19.79 -11.92 -7.52
CA ASN A 54 -20.95 -11.21 -6.99
C ASN A 54 -21.27 -9.95 -7.80
N ARG A 55 -20.28 -9.42 -8.53
CA ARG A 55 -20.40 -8.22 -9.36
C ARG A 55 -21.16 -8.49 -10.66
N ARG A 56 -20.91 -9.62 -11.32
CA ARG A 56 -21.52 -9.98 -12.61
C ARG A 56 -23.05 -9.82 -12.62
N ASP A 57 -23.72 -10.25 -11.56
CA ASP A 57 -25.18 -10.07 -11.41
C ASP A 57 -25.55 -8.82 -10.59
N GLY A 58 -24.66 -8.35 -9.71
CA GLY A 58 -24.92 -7.27 -8.77
C GLY A 58 -24.77 -5.85 -9.34
N GLU A 59 -23.97 -5.63 -10.39
CA GLU A 59 -23.81 -4.29 -10.96
C GLU A 59 -24.98 -3.92 -11.86
N VAL A 60 -25.56 -4.89 -12.58
CA VAL A 60 -26.83 -4.70 -13.30
C VAL A 60 -27.92 -4.25 -12.33
N SER A 61 -28.04 -4.90 -11.17
CA SER A 61 -29.02 -4.50 -10.14
C SER A 61 -28.66 -3.20 -9.42
N SER A 62 -27.38 -2.89 -9.18
CA SER A 62 -26.95 -1.68 -8.45
C SER A 62 -27.00 -0.41 -9.31
N VAL A 63 -26.72 -0.54 -10.61
CA VAL A 63 -26.87 0.53 -11.60
C VAL A 63 -28.36 0.75 -11.91
N GLU A 64 -29.17 -0.30 -11.91
CA GLU A 64 -30.64 -0.20 -11.96
C GLU A 64 -31.20 0.43 -10.66
N GLU A 65 -30.66 0.12 -9.49
CA GLU A 65 -31.14 0.63 -8.20
C GLU A 65 -30.80 2.10 -7.92
N SER A 66 -30.04 2.76 -8.80
CA SER A 66 -29.78 4.21 -8.72
C SER A 66 -29.36 4.66 -7.31
N ILE A 67 -28.29 4.04 -6.80
CA ILE A 67 -27.70 4.37 -5.49
C ILE A 67 -27.01 5.74 -5.59
N THR A 68 -27.79 6.82 -5.66
CA THR A 68 -27.33 8.18 -5.35
C THR A 68 -27.92 8.59 -4.00
N PRO A 69 -27.13 9.25 -3.14
CA PRO A 69 -27.44 9.36 -1.72
C PRO A 69 -28.68 10.21 -1.42
N GLN A 70 -29.33 9.89 -0.31
CA GLN A 70 -30.23 10.82 0.37
C GLN A 70 -29.42 12.06 0.81
N PRO A 71 -29.83 13.29 0.44
CA PRO A 71 -29.10 14.50 0.83
C PRO A 71 -29.17 14.79 2.34
N ALA A 72 -30.00 14.06 3.11
CA ALA A 72 -30.16 14.31 4.55
C ALA A 72 -29.02 13.75 5.42
N THR A 73 -28.22 12.79 4.95
CA THR A 73 -27.14 12.17 5.74
C THR A 73 -25.72 12.65 5.38
N VAL A 74 -25.58 13.41 4.28
CA VAL A 74 -24.28 13.88 3.76
C VAL A 74 -24.01 15.36 4.10
N THR A 75 -24.97 16.05 4.71
CA THR A 75 -24.93 17.52 4.89
C THR A 75 -24.23 18.01 6.17
N SER A 76 -23.69 17.13 7.00
CA SER A 76 -22.92 17.53 8.19
C SER A 76 -21.54 16.86 8.22
N SER A 77 -20.53 17.59 7.77
CA SER A 77 -19.10 17.26 7.68
C SER A 77 -18.65 16.45 6.44
N PRO A 78 -17.78 17.02 5.58
CA PRO A 78 -17.16 16.31 4.44
C PRO A 78 -16.16 15.22 4.84
N LYS A 79 -16.02 14.92 6.15
CA LYS A 79 -15.13 13.89 6.72
C LYS A 79 -15.90 12.75 7.40
N CYS A 80 -17.19 12.58 7.13
CA CYS A 80 -17.98 11.51 7.76
C CYS A 80 -17.59 10.13 7.21
N PHE A 81 -17.47 9.13 8.08
CA PHE A 81 -17.13 7.75 7.74
C PHE A 81 -18.00 7.15 6.61
N SER A 82 -19.27 7.52 6.56
CA SER A 82 -20.19 7.10 5.49
C SER A 82 -19.79 7.65 4.11
N CYS A 83 -19.21 8.84 4.04
CA CYS A 83 -18.74 9.46 2.81
C CYS A 83 -17.53 8.70 2.25
N MET A 84 -16.59 8.31 3.12
CA MET A 84 -15.41 7.53 2.70
C MET A 84 -15.77 6.15 2.16
N LEU A 85 -16.70 5.45 2.83
CA LEU A 85 -17.22 4.18 2.32
C LEU A 85 -17.98 4.35 1.00
N LEU A 86 -18.72 5.45 0.84
CA LEU A 86 -19.42 5.76 -0.40
C LEU A 86 -18.45 6.06 -1.55
N ASP A 87 -17.33 6.73 -1.27
CA ASP A 87 -16.28 6.97 -2.27
C ASP A 87 -15.62 5.66 -2.72
N MET A 88 -15.37 4.73 -1.78
CA MET A 88 -14.92 3.38 -2.13
C MET A 88 -15.95 2.64 -2.97
N LEU A 89 -17.24 2.74 -2.64
CA LEU A 89 -18.29 2.12 -3.45
C LEU A 89 -18.34 2.74 -4.86
N LYS A 90 -18.29 4.07 -4.96
CA LYS A 90 -18.27 4.82 -6.22
C LYS A 90 -17.06 4.44 -7.09
N PHE A 91 -15.93 4.17 -6.47
CA PHE A 91 -14.74 3.67 -7.14
C PHE A 91 -15.02 2.30 -7.80
N TYR A 92 -15.57 1.34 -7.05
CA TYR A 92 -15.84 0.01 -7.58
C TYR A 92 -17.00 -0.04 -8.58
N THR A 93 -18.06 0.76 -8.41
CA THR A 93 -19.18 0.85 -9.40
C THR A 93 -18.80 1.49 -10.72
N ARG A 94 -17.59 2.07 -10.78
CA ARG A 94 -17.02 2.60 -12.01
C ARG A 94 -15.75 1.86 -12.38
N PHE A 95 -15.40 0.74 -11.76
CA PHE A 95 -14.11 0.10 -12.02
C PHE A 95 -13.93 -0.26 -13.52
N GLU A 96 -12.71 -0.13 -14.04
CA GLU A 96 -12.37 -0.37 -15.46
C GLU A 96 -12.21 -1.87 -15.74
N ILE A 97 -13.32 -2.61 -15.67
CA ILE A 97 -13.38 -4.05 -15.93
C ILE A 97 -14.63 -4.37 -16.76
N SER A 98 -14.53 -5.37 -17.63
CA SER A 98 -15.68 -5.94 -18.32
C SER A 98 -16.40 -6.93 -17.40
N ASP A 99 -17.69 -6.70 -17.12
CA ASP A 99 -18.48 -7.60 -16.25
C ASP A 99 -18.75 -8.97 -16.89
N GLU A 100 -18.65 -9.07 -18.23
CA GLU A 100 -18.85 -10.31 -18.97
C GLU A 100 -17.57 -11.17 -18.94
N SER A 101 -16.46 -10.61 -19.41
CA SER A 101 -15.19 -11.35 -19.55
C SER A 101 -14.37 -11.39 -18.25
N GLY A 102 -14.44 -10.34 -17.44
CA GLY A 102 -13.53 -10.13 -16.30
C GLY A 102 -12.21 -9.45 -16.68
N ASP A 103 -12.03 -9.09 -17.95
CA ASP A 103 -10.81 -8.45 -18.43
C ASP A 103 -10.77 -6.96 -18.09
N PRO A 104 -9.58 -6.40 -17.79
CA PRO A 104 -9.41 -4.96 -17.60
C PRO A 104 -9.76 -4.20 -18.89
N LEU A 105 -10.50 -3.09 -18.75
CA LEU A 105 -10.84 -2.21 -19.88
C LEU A 105 -9.69 -1.25 -20.17
N THR A 106 -9.33 -1.09 -21.45
CA THR A 106 -8.33 -0.12 -21.86
C THR A 106 -8.89 1.30 -21.88
N ASP A 107 -8.03 2.32 -21.91
CA ASP A 107 -8.45 3.72 -22.08
C ASP A 107 -9.29 3.94 -23.35
N HIS A 108 -9.00 3.17 -24.40
CA HIS A 108 -9.78 3.19 -25.64
C HIS A 108 -11.20 2.68 -25.43
N ASP A 109 -11.34 1.52 -24.78
CA ASP A 109 -12.64 0.91 -24.47
C ASP A 109 -13.48 1.82 -23.59
N MET A 110 -12.85 2.41 -22.57
CA MET A 110 -13.48 3.36 -21.66
C MET A 110 -13.96 4.62 -22.39
N THR A 111 -13.17 5.14 -23.33
CA THR A 111 -13.56 6.28 -24.17
C THR A 111 -14.73 5.92 -25.08
N GLN A 112 -14.72 4.73 -25.67
CA GLN A 112 -15.80 4.25 -26.53
C GLN A 112 -17.12 4.07 -25.76
N ILE A 113 -17.06 3.50 -24.55
CA ILE A 113 -18.22 3.36 -23.65
C ILE A 113 -18.80 4.74 -23.35
N HIS A 114 -17.97 5.70 -22.92
CA HIS A 114 -18.41 7.07 -22.64
C HIS A 114 -19.06 7.73 -23.86
N TYR A 115 -18.42 7.62 -25.03
CA TYR A 115 -18.95 8.22 -26.26
C TYR A 115 -20.27 7.59 -26.68
N SER A 116 -20.43 6.28 -26.50
CA SER A 116 -21.69 5.59 -26.78
C SER A 116 -22.83 6.08 -25.88
N GLN A 117 -22.55 6.32 -24.59
CA GLN A 117 -23.51 6.83 -23.62
C GLN A 117 -23.94 8.26 -23.95
N ILE A 118 -22.97 9.16 -24.20
CA ILE A 118 -23.26 10.54 -24.63
C ILE A 118 -24.04 10.55 -25.95
N THR A 119 -23.65 9.72 -26.92
CA THR A 119 -24.33 9.64 -28.22
C THR A 119 -25.78 9.18 -28.06
N SER A 120 -26.04 8.21 -27.17
CA SER A 120 -27.40 7.77 -26.84
C SER A 120 -28.23 8.90 -26.25
N LEU A 121 -27.64 9.67 -25.31
CA LEU A 121 -28.27 10.86 -24.72
C LEU A 121 -28.52 11.97 -25.74
N GLN A 122 -27.59 12.23 -26.66
CA GLN A 122 -27.75 13.21 -27.74
C GLN A 122 -28.85 12.80 -28.72
N LYS A 123 -28.95 11.50 -29.06
CA LYS A 123 -30.06 10.96 -29.87
C LYS A 123 -31.40 11.16 -29.17
N ALA A 124 -31.48 10.87 -27.88
CA ALA A 124 -32.67 11.09 -27.06
C ALA A 124 -33.10 12.57 -27.05
N ALA A 125 -32.13 13.45 -26.81
CA ALA A 125 -32.30 14.90 -26.79
C ALA A 125 -32.81 15.42 -28.15
N PHE A 126 -32.18 14.99 -29.26
CA PHE A 126 -32.55 15.43 -30.60
C PHE A 126 -33.98 15.01 -30.99
N ALA A 127 -34.36 13.77 -30.68
CA ALA A 127 -35.63 13.21 -31.10
C ALA A 127 -36.82 13.77 -30.32
N LYS A 128 -36.68 14.01 -29.02
CA LYS A 128 -37.81 14.29 -28.12
C LYS A 128 -37.80 15.66 -27.45
N PHE A 129 -36.67 16.38 -27.45
CA PHE A 129 -36.51 17.60 -26.64
C PHE A 129 -35.94 18.76 -27.46
N PRO A 130 -36.81 19.61 -28.05
CA PRO A 130 -36.38 20.77 -28.84
C PRO A 130 -35.45 21.74 -28.08
N ASP A 131 -35.64 21.89 -26.77
CA ASP A 131 -34.83 22.77 -25.92
C ASP A 131 -33.37 22.32 -25.81
N LEU A 132 -33.10 21.03 -26.06
CA LEU A 132 -31.76 20.44 -26.01
C LEU A 132 -31.15 20.26 -27.40
N ARG A 133 -31.69 20.89 -28.43
CA ARG A 133 -31.17 20.75 -29.81
C ARG A 133 -29.73 21.24 -29.94
N ASN A 134 -29.37 22.31 -29.23
CA ASN A 134 -27.99 22.80 -29.18
C ASN A 134 -27.04 21.80 -28.49
N PHE A 135 -27.52 21.10 -27.45
CA PHE A 135 -26.76 20.04 -26.78
C PHE A 135 -26.58 18.82 -27.69
N ALA A 136 -27.64 18.42 -28.40
CA ALA A 136 -27.65 17.24 -29.25
C ALA A 136 -26.73 17.36 -30.49
N LEU A 137 -26.48 18.58 -30.96
CA LEU A 137 -25.63 18.85 -32.12
C LEU A 137 -24.18 19.23 -31.75
N ALA A 138 -23.89 19.38 -30.46
CA ALA A 138 -22.57 19.75 -29.99
C ALA A 138 -21.59 18.55 -30.01
N ASN A 139 -20.29 18.83 -30.09
CA ASN A 139 -19.27 17.80 -29.96
C ASN A 139 -19.20 17.29 -28.50
N VAL A 140 -18.93 16.00 -28.32
CA VAL A 140 -18.90 15.32 -27.00
C VAL A 140 -18.05 16.10 -25.98
N ALA A 141 -16.83 16.49 -26.35
CA ALA A 141 -15.90 17.18 -25.45
C ALA A 141 -16.38 18.57 -24.95
N SER A 142 -17.38 19.18 -25.59
CA SER A 142 -17.96 20.45 -25.13
C SER A 142 -19.11 20.27 -24.13
N VAL A 143 -19.70 19.07 -24.08
CA VAL A 143 -20.91 18.79 -23.31
C VAL A 143 -20.73 17.75 -22.22
N ASP A 144 -19.65 16.97 -22.23
CA ASP A 144 -19.41 15.87 -21.31
C ASP A 144 -18.85 16.29 -19.94
N THR A 145 -18.47 17.56 -19.75
CA THR A 145 -18.03 18.03 -18.42
C THR A 145 -19.22 18.24 -17.49
N ARG A 146 -19.05 17.95 -16.20
CA ARG A 146 -20.09 18.15 -15.18
C ARG A 146 -20.70 19.56 -15.22
N LYS A 147 -19.86 20.59 -15.37
CA LYS A 147 -20.27 22.00 -15.47
C LYS A 147 -21.10 22.28 -16.74
N ALA A 148 -20.75 21.67 -17.87
CA ALA A 148 -21.52 21.79 -19.11
C ALA A 148 -22.86 21.06 -19.02
N LEU A 149 -22.87 19.83 -18.50
CA LEU A 149 -24.10 19.07 -18.26
C LEU A 149 -25.04 19.85 -17.32
N GLN A 150 -24.53 20.40 -16.22
CA GLN A 150 -25.34 21.20 -15.31
C GLN A 150 -25.92 22.46 -15.97
N LYS A 151 -25.20 23.09 -16.91
CA LYS A 151 -25.70 24.22 -17.69
C LYS A 151 -26.85 23.84 -18.64
N HIS A 152 -26.80 22.65 -19.23
CA HIS A 152 -27.83 22.16 -20.16
C HIS A 152 -29.05 21.56 -19.46
N PHE A 153 -28.83 20.75 -18.42
CA PHE A 153 -29.91 20.07 -17.67
C PHE A 153 -30.49 20.92 -16.54
N GLY A 154 -29.75 21.92 -16.06
CA GLY A 154 -30.17 22.80 -14.96
C GLY A 154 -31.51 23.52 -15.20
N PRO A 155 -31.76 24.12 -16.39
CA PRO A 155 -33.01 24.83 -16.70
C PRO A 155 -34.21 23.92 -17.01
N LEU A 156 -34.04 22.61 -17.10
CA LEU A 156 -35.12 21.70 -17.48
C LEU A 156 -36.07 21.44 -16.30
N SER A 157 -37.37 21.29 -16.61
CA SER A 157 -38.36 20.88 -15.61
C SER A 157 -38.19 19.41 -15.22
N GLN A 158 -38.65 19.06 -14.02
CA GLN A 158 -38.65 17.70 -13.51
C GLN A 158 -39.31 16.70 -14.48
N GLU A 159 -40.42 17.09 -15.12
CA GLU A 159 -41.11 16.27 -16.13
C GLU A 159 -40.21 15.95 -17.33
N LYS A 160 -39.48 16.94 -17.84
CA LYS A 160 -38.55 16.75 -18.97
C LYS A 160 -37.37 15.87 -18.58
N LEU A 161 -36.78 16.12 -17.41
CA LEU A 161 -35.69 15.28 -16.87
C LEU A 161 -36.13 13.83 -16.72
N ARG A 162 -37.35 13.61 -16.21
CA ARG A 162 -37.92 12.28 -16.08
C ARG A 162 -38.12 11.61 -17.43
N LEU A 163 -38.67 12.30 -18.42
CA LEU A 163 -38.86 11.74 -19.76
C LEU A 163 -37.52 11.33 -20.41
N ILE A 164 -36.45 12.09 -20.19
CA ILE A 164 -35.10 11.75 -20.64
C ILE A 164 -34.61 10.48 -19.92
N ALA A 165 -34.72 10.44 -18.59
CA ALA A 165 -34.30 9.29 -17.80
C ALA A 165 -35.07 8.01 -18.16
N THR A 166 -36.39 8.10 -18.41
CA THR A 166 -37.21 6.97 -18.86
C THR A 166 -36.80 6.50 -20.26
N TYR A 167 -36.45 7.41 -21.18
CA TYR A 167 -35.99 7.03 -22.51
C TYR A 167 -34.66 6.26 -22.48
N LEU A 168 -33.80 6.59 -21.52
CA LEU A 168 -32.54 5.91 -21.29
C LEU A 168 -32.69 4.66 -20.41
N ASN A 169 -33.92 4.26 -20.08
CA ASN A 169 -34.25 3.15 -19.19
C ASN A 169 -33.60 3.25 -17.80
N LEU A 170 -33.41 4.47 -17.29
CA LEU A 170 -32.79 4.71 -15.97
C LEU A 170 -33.82 4.81 -14.85
N VAL A 171 -35.08 5.10 -15.19
CA VAL A 171 -36.18 5.19 -14.23
C VAL A 171 -37.42 4.50 -14.79
N PRO A 172 -38.33 4.03 -13.92
CA PRO A 172 -39.54 3.33 -14.35
C PRO A 172 -40.37 4.13 -15.36
N PRO A 173 -41.04 3.45 -16.30
CA PRO A 173 -42.01 4.07 -17.19
C PRO A 173 -43.14 4.77 -16.41
N LEU A 174 -43.69 5.82 -17.00
CA LEU A 174 -44.86 6.53 -16.46
C LEU A 174 -46.01 5.52 -16.19
N GLY A 175 -46.55 5.54 -14.97
CA GLY A 175 -47.66 4.67 -14.55
C GLY A 175 -47.27 3.37 -13.84
N LYS A 176 -45.98 3.02 -13.74
CA LYS A 176 -45.49 1.86 -12.98
C LYS A 176 -44.80 2.20 -11.65
N GLU A 177 -45.03 3.40 -11.13
CA GLU A 177 -44.31 3.91 -9.95
C GLU A 177 -44.57 3.09 -8.67
N GLU A 178 -45.78 2.55 -8.52
CA GLU A 178 -46.18 1.70 -7.39
C GLU A 178 -45.35 0.41 -7.29
N GLU A 179 -44.82 -0.09 -8.41
CA GLU A 179 -43.98 -1.30 -8.47
C GLU A 179 -42.54 -1.01 -8.01
N PHE A 180 -42.10 0.26 -8.05
CA PHE A 180 -40.71 0.67 -7.83
C PHE A 180 -40.60 1.78 -6.76
N LYS A 181 -41.17 1.53 -5.57
CA LYS A 181 -41.21 2.51 -4.45
C LYS A 181 -39.84 2.97 -3.95
N TRP A 182 -38.76 2.26 -4.27
CA TRP A 182 -37.39 2.62 -3.93
C TRP A 182 -36.81 3.71 -4.85
N CYS A 183 -37.38 3.90 -6.06
CA CYS A 183 -36.84 4.85 -7.04
C CYS A 183 -37.27 6.28 -6.72
N ARG A 184 -36.30 7.16 -6.52
CA ARG A 184 -36.56 8.59 -6.30
C ARG A 184 -36.78 9.30 -7.63
N LEU A 185 -37.69 10.26 -7.64
CA LEU A 185 -38.06 11.01 -8.84
C LEU A 185 -38.02 12.53 -8.62
N ASP A 186 -37.40 12.99 -7.53
CA ASP A 186 -37.22 14.41 -7.27
C ASP A 186 -36.27 15.06 -8.29
N GLU A 187 -36.47 16.35 -8.53
CA GLU A 187 -35.70 17.12 -9.51
C GLU A 187 -34.19 17.04 -9.25
N THR A 188 -33.77 17.14 -7.98
CA THR A 188 -32.36 17.06 -7.58
C THR A 188 -31.76 15.71 -7.92
N PHE A 189 -32.46 14.62 -7.58
CA PHE A 189 -32.03 13.26 -7.91
C PHE A 189 -31.96 13.03 -9.43
N LEU A 190 -32.99 13.41 -10.19
CA LEU A 190 -33.01 13.21 -11.64
C LEU A 190 -31.90 13.99 -12.34
N LYS A 191 -31.61 15.21 -11.88
CA LYS A 191 -30.45 16.00 -12.35
C LYS A 191 -29.15 15.26 -12.06
N GLU A 192 -28.96 14.81 -10.82
CA GLU A 192 -27.73 14.11 -10.44
C GLU A 192 -27.56 12.78 -11.16
N LEU A 193 -28.64 12.03 -11.39
CA LEU A 193 -28.63 10.76 -12.13
C LEU A 193 -28.14 10.97 -13.58
N LEU A 194 -28.71 11.97 -14.28
CA LEU A 194 -28.31 12.28 -15.65
C LEU A 194 -26.90 12.83 -15.74
N ILE A 195 -26.51 13.71 -14.80
CA ILE A 195 -25.17 14.31 -14.78
C ILE A 195 -24.11 13.26 -14.44
N SER A 196 -24.28 12.53 -13.34
CA SER A 196 -23.28 11.57 -12.85
C SER A 196 -23.04 10.41 -13.81
N ARG A 197 -24.06 9.99 -14.58
CA ARG A 197 -23.91 8.93 -15.59
C ARG A 197 -23.12 9.37 -16.82
N HIS A 198 -23.23 10.64 -17.20
CA HIS A 198 -22.68 11.14 -18.47
C HIS A 198 -21.49 12.09 -18.28
N GLU A 199 -21.10 12.41 -17.06
CA GLU A 199 -19.93 13.24 -16.81
C GLU A 199 -18.65 12.51 -17.21
N ARG A 200 -17.71 13.25 -17.79
CA ARG A 200 -16.38 12.75 -18.10
C ARG A 200 -15.73 12.21 -16.83
N ARG A 201 -15.31 10.97 -16.91
CA ARG A 201 -14.60 10.28 -15.85
C ARG A 201 -13.11 10.66 -15.84
N VAL A 202 -12.53 10.68 -14.65
CA VAL A 202 -11.08 10.72 -14.44
C VAL A 202 -10.55 9.28 -14.44
N SER A 203 -9.52 8.99 -15.23
CA SER A 203 -8.88 7.67 -15.26
C SER A 203 -8.37 7.30 -13.86
N GLN A 204 -8.47 6.03 -13.48
CA GLN A 204 -7.92 5.56 -12.20
C GLN A 204 -6.42 5.83 -12.10
N LEU A 205 -5.71 5.64 -13.22
CA LEU A 205 -4.28 5.86 -13.30
C LEU A 205 -3.92 7.34 -13.14
N GLU A 206 -4.68 8.24 -13.78
CA GLU A 206 -4.51 9.68 -13.61
C GLU A 206 -4.74 10.10 -12.16
N ALA A 207 -5.80 9.61 -11.51
CA ALA A 207 -6.10 9.91 -10.11
C ALA A 207 -4.99 9.42 -9.16
N LEU A 208 -4.43 8.24 -9.43
CA LEU A 208 -3.29 7.70 -8.67
C LEU A 208 -2.02 8.54 -8.86
N ASN A 209 -1.74 8.97 -10.10
CA ASN A 209 -0.58 9.77 -10.44
C ASN A 209 -0.65 11.19 -9.88
N GLU A 210 -1.85 11.75 -9.74
CA GLU A 210 -2.08 13.03 -9.08
C GLU A 210 -2.02 12.95 -7.54
N MET A 211 -1.97 11.76 -6.94
CA MET A 211 -1.94 11.60 -5.48
C MET A 211 -0.54 11.90 -4.89
N PRO A 212 -0.43 12.67 -3.79
CA PRO A 212 0.80 12.79 -3.01
C PRO A 212 1.24 11.46 -2.39
N LEU A 213 2.55 11.21 -2.30
CA LEU A 213 3.10 10.00 -1.66
C LEU A 213 3.25 10.14 -0.15
N TYR A 214 3.43 11.36 0.34
CA TYR A 214 3.57 11.65 1.77
C TYR A 214 2.21 11.95 2.42
N PRO A 215 1.96 11.46 3.64
CA PRO A 215 0.76 11.84 4.37
C PRO A 215 0.89 13.27 4.93
N THR A 216 -0.23 13.98 4.98
CA THR A 216 -0.36 15.31 5.59
C THR A 216 -1.06 15.24 6.94
N GLU A 217 -1.10 16.37 7.66
CA GLU A 217 -1.83 16.54 8.92
C GLU A 217 -3.30 16.08 8.87
N ASP A 218 -3.95 16.24 7.71
CA ASP A 218 -5.34 15.83 7.49
C ASP A 218 -5.53 14.31 7.52
N ILE A 219 -4.49 13.54 7.14
CA ILE A 219 -4.55 12.08 7.02
C ILE A 219 -3.97 11.41 8.28
N ILE A 220 -2.86 11.93 8.80
CA ILE A 220 -2.09 11.30 9.89
C ILE A 220 -2.95 11.09 11.14
N TRP A 221 -3.81 12.06 11.49
CA TRP A 221 -4.69 11.99 12.67
C TRP A 221 -6.15 11.65 12.33
N ASP A 222 -6.47 11.24 11.10
CA ASP A 222 -7.82 10.77 10.77
C ASP A 222 -8.02 9.32 11.21
N GLU A 223 -8.71 9.13 12.33
CA GLU A 223 -8.91 7.82 12.95
C GLU A 223 -9.80 6.87 12.12
N ASN A 224 -10.55 7.37 11.13
CA ASN A 224 -11.37 6.53 10.25
C ASN A 224 -10.53 5.74 9.24
N ILE A 225 -9.36 6.29 8.89
CA ILE A 225 -8.45 5.76 7.88
C ILE A 225 -7.17 5.21 8.54
N VAL A 226 -6.67 5.91 9.57
CA VAL A 226 -5.49 5.55 10.35
C VAL A 226 -5.93 5.19 11.77
N PRO A 227 -6.41 3.95 12.00
CA PRO A 227 -6.90 3.54 13.30
C PRO A 227 -5.78 3.52 14.34
N THR A 228 -6.13 3.81 15.60
CA THR A 228 -5.20 3.62 16.72
C THR A 228 -5.06 2.14 17.06
N ALA A 229 -4.00 1.79 17.80
CA ALA A 229 -3.80 0.42 18.29
C ALA A 229 -4.95 -0.11 19.19
N TYR A 230 -5.84 0.79 19.65
CA TYR A 230 -6.98 0.47 20.51
C TYR A 230 -8.29 0.23 19.75
N PHE A 231 -8.24 0.10 18.42
CA PHE A 231 -9.43 -0.19 17.63
C PHE A 231 -10.08 -1.52 18.05
N SER A 232 -11.32 -1.47 18.54
CA SER A 232 -12.03 -2.62 19.11
C SER A 232 -12.47 -3.66 18.07
N GLY A 233 -12.47 -3.31 16.79
CA GLY A 233 -13.00 -4.16 15.71
C GLY A 233 -14.54 -4.19 15.62
N GLU A 234 -15.24 -3.42 16.47
CA GLU A 234 -16.71 -3.36 16.46
C GLU A 234 -17.25 -2.46 15.33
N GLY A 235 -16.52 -1.40 14.98
CA GLY A 235 -16.78 -0.55 13.82
C GLY A 235 -16.18 -1.12 12.53
N CYS A 236 -16.62 -0.63 11.37
CA CYS A 236 -15.89 -0.85 10.11
C CYS A 236 -14.89 0.29 9.87
N LEU A 237 -13.88 0.02 9.06
CA LEU A 237 -12.89 0.99 8.60
C LEU A 237 -12.99 1.13 7.09
N ALA A 238 -12.71 2.32 6.56
CA ALA A 238 -12.68 2.60 5.13
C ALA A 238 -11.35 2.12 4.53
N LEU A 239 -11.06 0.83 4.69
CA LEU A 239 -9.81 0.20 4.29
C LEU A 239 -10.04 -0.89 3.23
N PRO A 240 -9.15 -1.00 2.23
CA PRO A 240 -9.11 -2.15 1.35
C PRO A 240 -8.95 -3.45 2.15
N LYS A 241 -9.51 -4.55 1.63
CA LYS A 241 -9.40 -5.87 2.25
C LYS A 241 -8.57 -6.77 1.35
N LEU A 242 -7.55 -7.40 1.93
CA LEU A 242 -6.81 -8.50 1.30
C LEU A 242 -7.52 -9.81 1.66
N ASN A 243 -7.95 -10.53 0.64
CA ASN A 243 -8.57 -11.84 0.77
C ASN A 243 -8.07 -12.71 -0.39
N LEU A 244 -8.88 -13.66 -0.86
CA LEU A 244 -8.50 -14.58 -1.92
C LEU A 244 -8.50 -13.97 -3.32
N GLN A 245 -9.42 -13.03 -3.60
CA GLN A 245 -9.71 -12.56 -4.96
C GLN A 245 -9.56 -11.05 -5.14
N PHE A 246 -9.11 -10.66 -6.33
CA PHE A 246 -8.94 -9.27 -6.77
C PHE A 246 -9.47 -9.10 -8.19
N LEU A 247 -10.09 -7.97 -8.52
CA LEU A 247 -10.74 -7.79 -9.83
C LEU A 247 -9.73 -7.87 -10.99
N THR A 248 -8.63 -7.13 -10.87
CA THR A 248 -7.55 -7.07 -11.85
C THR A 248 -6.22 -6.89 -11.12
N LEU A 249 -5.08 -6.98 -11.84
CA LEU A 249 -3.78 -6.67 -11.26
C LEU A 249 -3.72 -5.22 -10.73
N HIS A 250 -4.42 -4.30 -11.40
CA HIS A 250 -4.54 -2.91 -10.94
C HIS A 250 -5.25 -2.81 -9.59
N ASP A 251 -6.36 -3.56 -9.39
CA ASP A 251 -7.04 -3.65 -8.08
C ASP A 251 -6.10 -4.21 -7.02
N TYR A 252 -5.43 -5.34 -7.31
CA TYR A 252 -4.47 -5.94 -6.38
C TYR A 252 -3.39 -4.94 -5.95
N LEU A 253 -2.74 -4.28 -6.90
CA LEU A 253 -1.68 -3.30 -6.63
C LEU A 253 -2.23 -2.09 -5.86
N LEU A 254 -3.40 -1.57 -6.22
CA LEU A 254 -4.01 -0.41 -5.56
C LEU A 254 -4.42 -0.70 -4.11
N ARG A 255 -4.95 -1.91 -3.82
CA ARG A 255 -5.27 -2.31 -2.44
C ARG A 255 -4.01 -2.39 -1.59
N ASN A 256 -2.94 -3.00 -2.12
CA ASN A 256 -1.65 -3.07 -1.44
C ASN A 256 -1.01 -1.68 -1.27
N PHE A 257 -1.06 -0.82 -2.29
CA PHE A 257 -0.61 0.57 -2.23
C PHE A 257 -1.27 1.33 -1.08
N ASN A 258 -2.60 1.29 -1.02
CA ASN A 258 -3.35 2.00 0.02
C ASN A 258 -3.11 1.44 1.42
N LEU A 259 -3.09 0.12 1.58
CA LEU A 259 -2.83 -0.48 2.89
C LEU A 259 -1.43 -0.17 3.40
N PHE A 260 -0.43 -0.30 2.55
CA PHE A 260 0.96 -0.01 2.90
C PHE A 260 1.17 1.47 3.21
N ARG A 261 0.51 2.37 2.46
CA ARG A 261 0.51 3.82 2.73
C ARG A 261 -0.06 4.12 4.11
N LEU A 262 -1.17 3.49 4.48
CA LEU A 262 -1.86 3.76 5.74
C LEU A 262 -1.18 3.14 6.95
N GLU A 263 -0.62 1.93 6.81
CA GLU A 263 0.25 1.34 7.83
C GLU A 263 1.46 2.23 8.10
N SER A 264 2.17 2.65 7.04
CA SER A 264 3.33 3.54 7.17
C SER A 264 2.95 4.88 7.81
N THR A 265 1.76 5.39 7.50
CA THR A 265 1.24 6.63 8.10
C THR A 265 1.02 6.49 9.61
N TYR A 266 0.59 5.32 10.08
CA TYR A 266 0.47 5.05 11.51
C TYR A 266 1.83 5.11 12.22
N GLU A 267 2.87 4.51 11.63
CA GLU A 267 4.23 4.60 12.19
C GLU A 267 4.76 6.04 12.20
N ILE A 268 4.53 6.79 11.12
CA ILE A 268 4.89 8.20 11.01
C ILE A 268 4.20 9.03 12.10
N ARG A 269 2.91 8.76 12.39
CA ARG A 269 2.19 9.41 13.50
C ARG A 269 2.92 9.21 14.82
N GLN A 270 3.33 7.97 15.13
CA GLN A 270 4.04 7.67 16.38
C GLN A 270 5.39 8.39 16.47
N ASP A 271 6.13 8.43 15.36
CA ASP A 271 7.42 9.13 15.29
C ASP A 271 7.25 10.65 15.50
N ILE A 272 6.24 11.26 14.88
CA ILE A 272 5.93 12.69 15.05
C ILE A 272 5.51 12.98 16.49
N GLU A 273 4.60 12.18 17.06
CA GLU A 273 4.12 12.38 18.44
C GLU A 273 5.27 12.29 19.46
N ASP A 274 6.18 11.32 19.31
CA ASP A 274 7.36 11.20 20.19
C ASP A 274 8.36 12.36 19.98
N ALA A 275 8.67 12.72 18.74
CA ALA A 275 9.66 13.75 18.45
C ALA A 275 9.21 15.14 18.91
N VAL A 276 7.97 15.52 18.60
CA VAL A 276 7.44 16.86 18.91
C VAL A 276 7.16 17.00 20.42
N SER A 277 6.65 15.96 21.09
CA SER A 277 6.42 16.00 22.54
C SER A 277 7.73 16.16 23.34
N ARG A 278 8.85 15.64 22.81
CA ARG A 278 10.18 15.81 23.42
C ARG A 278 10.79 17.19 23.21
N LEU A 279 10.56 17.82 22.04
CA LEU A 279 11.05 19.16 21.73
C LEU A 279 10.38 20.23 22.61
N LYS A 280 9.15 19.98 23.06
CA LYS A 280 8.35 20.90 23.91
C LYS A 280 8.33 22.32 23.35
N ALA A 281 7.57 22.51 22.27
CA ALA A 281 7.32 23.84 21.73
C ALA A 281 6.45 24.63 22.71
N GLU A 282 6.97 25.76 23.17
CA GLU A 282 6.35 26.64 24.15
C GLU A 282 6.33 28.08 23.61
N ASP A 283 5.24 28.80 23.87
CA ASP A 283 5.02 30.20 23.50
C ASP A 283 5.01 30.52 21.99
N GLY A 284 4.24 31.54 21.59
CA GLY A 284 4.07 31.95 20.19
C GLY A 284 5.35 32.43 19.49
N SER A 285 6.45 32.56 20.24
CA SER A 285 7.81 32.83 19.76
C SER A 285 8.62 31.56 19.40
N ILE A 286 8.00 30.37 19.45
CA ILE A 286 8.58 29.06 19.09
C ILE A 286 9.86 28.80 19.89
N TYR A 287 9.72 28.76 21.22
CA TYR A 287 10.80 28.32 22.10
C TYR A 287 10.73 26.80 22.30
N TYR A 288 11.85 26.09 22.16
CA TYR A 288 11.92 24.65 22.41
C TYR A 288 12.55 24.38 23.78
N GLY A 289 11.73 23.98 24.75
CA GLY A 289 12.16 23.68 26.12
C GLY A 289 12.82 22.30 26.28
N GLY A 290 12.85 21.49 25.22
CA GLY A 290 13.43 20.16 25.21
C GLY A 290 14.28 19.88 23.97
N TRP A 291 14.73 18.63 23.84
CA TRP A 291 15.54 18.17 22.72
C TRP A 291 15.05 16.80 22.25
N ALA A 292 15.15 16.57 20.94
CA ALA A 292 14.85 15.29 20.32
C ALA A 292 16.06 14.80 19.51
N ARG A 293 16.35 13.51 19.56
CA ARG A 293 17.41 12.90 18.75
C ARG A 293 17.04 12.84 17.26
N MET A 294 15.75 12.69 16.97
CA MET A 294 15.18 12.47 15.63
C MET A 294 14.59 13.74 15.01
N ALA A 295 14.51 14.85 15.73
CA ALA A 295 14.02 16.12 15.20
C ALA A 295 14.90 17.29 15.63
N GLN A 296 15.04 18.28 14.76
CA GLN A 296 15.83 19.50 14.99
C GLN A 296 15.04 20.73 14.56
N PRO A 297 15.17 21.87 15.28
CA PRO A 297 14.62 23.14 14.85
C PRO A 297 15.21 23.58 13.51
N ILE A 298 14.34 24.03 12.61
CA ILE A 298 14.73 24.63 11.33
C ILE A 298 15.19 26.06 11.61
N THR A 299 16.40 26.38 11.15
CA THR A 299 16.95 27.75 11.20
C THR A 299 16.56 28.54 9.97
N ASN A 300 16.53 27.88 8.81
CA ASN A 300 16.13 28.49 7.54
C ASN A 300 15.55 27.42 6.62
N PHE A 301 14.50 27.77 5.88
CA PHE A 301 13.93 26.94 4.83
C PHE A 301 13.63 27.82 3.62
N ALA A 302 14.04 27.38 2.44
CA ALA A 302 13.75 28.10 1.20
C ALA A 302 13.55 27.14 0.04
N VAL A 303 12.48 27.34 -0.74
CA VAL A 303 12.29 26.65 -2.02
C VAL A 303 13.24 27.27 -3.04
N VAL A 304 14.14 26.46 -3.60
CA VAL A 304 15.22 26.93 -4.48
C VAL A 304 14.95 26.70 -5.95
N GLU A 305 14.16 25.68 -6.30
CA GLU A 305 13.82 25.37 -7.68
C GLU A 305 12.40 24.81 -7.78
N VAL A 306 11.66 25.34 -8.75
CA VAL A 306 10.40 24.78 -9.23
C VAL A 306 10.54 24.59 -10.74
N ALA A 307 10.66 23.34 -11.17
CA ALA A 307 10.79 23.00 -12.58
C ALA A 307 9.43 23.03 -13.29
N LYS A 308 9.45 23.24 -14.61
CA LYS A 308 8.22 23.28 -15.41
C LYS A 308 7.55 21.90 -15.45
N PRO A 309 6.21 21.82 -15.47
CA PRO A 309 5.49 20.58 -15.69
C PRO A 309 5.89 19.88 -16.98
N ASN A 310 5.85 18.55 -16.99
CA ASN A 310 5.95 17.77 -18.22
C ASN A 310 4.67 17.94 -19.05
N ILE A 311 4.74 17.60 -20.35
CA ILE A 311 3.58 17.68 -21.24
C ILE A 311 2.48 16.74 -20.74
N GLY A 312 1.27 17.26 -20.55
CA GLY A 312 0.11 16.50 -20.06
C GLY A 312 -0.01 16.45 -18.53
N GLU A 313 1.08 16.67 -17.80
CA GLU A 313 1.05 16.75 -16.34
C GLU A 313 0.69 18.16 -15.87
N LYS A 314 -0.08 18.23 -14.78
CA LYS A 314 -0.44 19.50 -14.13
C LYS A 314 0.52 19.90 -13.02
N ARG A 315 1.33 18.96 -12.53
CA ARG A 315 2.29 19.15 -11.44
C ARG A 315 3.65 19.61 -12.00
N PRO A 316 4.45 20.36 -11.23
CA PRO A 316 5.84 20.62 -11.62
C PRO A 316 6.61 19.29 -11.74
N SER A 317 7.59 19.23 -12.64
CA SER A 317 8.40 18.00 -12.81
C SER A 317 9.36 17.76 -11.64
N ARG A 318 9.73 18.83 -10.91
CA ARG A 318 10.62 18.77 -9.76
C ARG A 318 10.45 20.00 -8.88
N VAL A 319 10.50 19.81 -7.56
CA VAL A 319 10.54 20.89 -6.58
C VAL A 319 11.69 20.61 -5.60
N ARG A 320 12.59 21.58 -5.45
CA ARG A 320 13.75 21.49 -4.53
C ARG A 320 13.68 22.59 -3.48
N ALA A 321 14.07 22.24 -2.26
CA ALA A 321 14.23 23.19 -1.17
C ALA A 321 15.53 22.95 -0.41
N ASP A 322 16.07 24.00 0.18
CA ASP A 322 17.22 23.95 1.07
C ASP A 322 16.73 24.16 2.50
N VAL A 323 17.00 23.18 3.38
CA VAL A 323 16.65 23.22 4.81
C VAL A 323 17.91 23.28 5.65
N THR A 324 18.01 24.28 6.52
CA THR A 324 19.16 24.51 7.40
C THR A 324 18.80 24.24 8.84
N VAL A 325 19.62 23.45 9.52
CA VAL A 325 19.49 23.13 10.95
C VAL A 325 20.80 23.43 11.67
N ASN A 326 20.72 23.72 12.96
CA ASN A 326 21.90 23.89 13.81
C ASN A 326 22.13 22.65 14.67
N LEU A 327 23.22 21.92 14.41
CA LEU A 327 23.59 20.69 15.10
C LEU A 327 24.54 20.94 16.28
N SER A 328 24.26 21.96 17.10
CA SER A 328 24.94 22.16 18.39
C SER A 328 24.45 21.15 19.44
N VAL A 329 24.59 19.87 19.10
CA VAL A 329 24.16 18.69 19.86
C VAL A 329 25.35 17.78 20.14
N ARG A 330 25.12 16.70 20.89
CA ARG A 330 26.17 15.71 21.16
C ARG A 330 26.74 15.13 19.86
N HIS A 331 28.03 14.79 19.87
CA HIS A 331 28.76 14.31 18.68
C HIS A 331 28.11 13.09 18.03
N GLU A 332 27.55 12.16 18.81
CA GLU A 332 26.88 10.97 18.27
C GLU A 332 25.64 11.36 17.46
N ILE A 333 24.86 12.32 17.97
CA ILE A 333 23.66 12.82 17.30
C ILE A 333 24.06 13.62 16.05
N LYS A 334 25.09 14.47 16.16
CA LYS A 334 25.62 15.24 15.02
C LYS A 334 26.05 14.29 13.89
N SER A 335 26.80 13.23 14.22
CA SER A 335 27.23 12.22 13.26
C SER A 335 26.04 11.48 12.61
N GLU A 336 24.96 11.21 13.35
CA GLU A 336 23.74 10.61 12.78
C GLU A 336 23.04 11.52 11.77
N TRP A 337 22.96 12.82 12.05
CA TRP A 337 22.36 13.79 11.13
C TRP A 337 23.24 14.03 9.90
N GLU A 338 24.55 14.14 10.08
CA GLU A 338 25.51 14.22 8.97
C GLU A 338 25.57 12.94 8.13
N ASN A 339 25.02 11.83 8.64
CA ASN A 339 24.90 10.56 7.94
C ASN A 339 23.62 10.38 7.13
N LEU A 340 22.75 11.39 7.05
CA LEU A 340 21.64 11.35 6.09
C LEU A 340 22.19 11.12 4.67
N ARG A 341 21.57 10.18 3.97
CA ARG A 341 21.93 9.75 2.62
C ARG A 341 20.90 10.24 1.61
N LYS A 342 21.28 10.19 0.34
CA LYS A 342 20.33 10.39 -0.74
C LYS A 342 19.18 9.40 -0.59
N HIS A 343 17.95 9.85 -0.87
CA HIS A 343 16.71 9.08 -0.75
C HIS A 343 16.20 8.86 0.69
N ASP A 344 16.90 9.34 1.72
CA ASP A 344 16.33 9.34 3.07
C ASP A 344 15.14 10.29 3.15
N VAL A 345 14.00 9.80 3.66
CA VAL A 345 12.80 10.62 3.84
C VAL A 345 12.85 11.36 5.17
N CYS A 346 12.54 12.66 5.13
CA CYS A 346 12.35 13.53 6.28
C CYS A 346 10.96 14.16 6.26
N PHE A 347 10.53 14.71 7.39
CA PHE A 347 9.28 15.44 7.55
C PHE A 347 9.54 16.87 8.01
N LEU A 348 8.96 17.80 7.29
CA LEU A 348 8.87 19.23 7.62
C LEU A 348 7.58 19.44 8.41
N ILE A 349 7.69 20.03 9.58
CA ILE A 349 6.59 20.16 10.53
C ILE A 349 6.51 21.62 10.99
N THR A 350 5.29 22.13 11.08
CA THR A 350 4.99 23.43 11.71
C THR A 350 4.17 23.22 12.96
N VAL A 351 4.68 23.76 14.07
CA VAL A 351 3.94 23.88 15.33
C VAL A 351 3.76 25.34 15.71
N LYS A 352 2.53 25.72 16.05
CA LYS A 352 2.14 27.04 16.57
C LYS A 352 1.62 26.84 18.00
N PRO A 353 2.51 26.71 19.00
CA PRO A 353 2.11 26.35 20.37
C PRO A 353 1.24 27.46 20.98
N LEU A 354 0.12 27.06 21.56
CA LEU A 354 -0.80 27.95 22.27
C LEU A 354 -0.50 28.03 23.78
N ASN A 355 0.34 27.12 24.28
CA ASN A 355 0.58 26.94 25.70
C ASN A 355 1.74 27.83 26.19
N PRO A 356 1.63 28.40 27.41
CA PRO A 356 2.69 29.18 28.02
C PRO A 356 3.89 28.31 28.40
N ILE A 357 5.04 28.97 28.56
CA ILE A 357 6.32 28.37 28.95
C ILE A 357 6.18 27.58 30.26
N GLY A 358 6.74 26.36 30.29
CA GLY A 358 6.72 25.46 31.45
C GLY A 358 5.48 24.57 31.57
N THR A 359 4.56 24.58 30.61
CA THR A 359 3.39 23.69 30.60
C THR A 359 3.83 22.23 30.44
N LYS A 360 3.44 21.37 31.38
CA LYS A 360 3.79 19.94 31.29
C LYS A 360 2.94 19.24 30.25
N TYR A 361 3.60 18.50 29.36
CA TYR A 361 2.93 17.63 28.40
C TYR A 361 2.24 16.45 29.10
N ASP A 362 0.97 16.21 28.78
CA ASP A 362 0.18 15.09 29.30
C ASP A 362 -0.10 14.06 28.19
N TYR A 363 0.46 12.87 28.34
CA TYR A 363 0.27 11.76 27.42
C TYR A 363 -1.17 11.20 27.40
N LYS A 364 -2.03 11.60 28.34
CA LYS A 364 -3.44 11.19 28.39
C LYS A 364 -4.36 12.13 27.60
N GLN A 365 -3.90 13.33 27.27
CA GLN A 365 -4.67 14.31 26.51
C GLN A 365 -4.38 14.18 25.01
N PRO A 366 -5.30 14.60 24.13
CA PRO A 366 -5.07 14.60 22.69
C PRO A 366 -3.79 15.37 22.31
N PHE A 367 -2.99 14.79 21.41
CA PHE A 367 -1.72 15.38 20.96
C PHE A 367 -1.94 16.77 20.34
N LEU A 368 -2.82 16.89 19.34
CA LEU A 368 -3.01 18.11 18.54
C LEU A 368 -3.33 19.35 19.39
N SER A 369 -4.18 19.21 20.40
CA SER A 369 -4.59 20.31 21.28
C SER A 369 -3.47 20.84 22.18
N GLN A 370 -2.43 20.04 22.42
CA GLN A 370 -1.34 20.41 23.32
C GLN A 370 -0.17 21.09 22.63
N VAL A 371 0.13 20.70 21.39
CA VAL A 371 1.31 21.17 20.65
C VAL A 371 0.99 22.23 19.60
N GLY A 372 -0.28 22.38 19.21
CA GLY A 372 -0.67 23.32 18.17
C GLY A 372 -0.05 22.97 16.82
N LEU A 373 -0.07 21.67 16.46
CA LEU A 373 0.41 21.23 15.16
C LEU A 373 -0.45 21.85 14.05
N ASP A 374 0.21 22.52 13.10
CA ASP A 374 -0.45 23.24 12.01
C ASP A 374 -0.32 22.47 10.69
N CYS A 375 0.89 22.02 10.34
CA CYS A 375 1.12 21.30 9.09
C CYS A 375 2.24 20.26 9.17
N VAL A 376 2.16 19.26 8.28
CA VAL A 376 3.17 18.23 8.06
C VAL A 376 3.36 18.01 6.56
N ARG A 377 4.61 18.06 6.08
CA ARG A 377 4.97 17.75 4.69
C ARG A 377 6.17 16.81 4.66
N GLY A 378 6.13 15.81 3.79
CA GLY A 378 7.29 14.94 3.56
C GLY A 378 8.27 15.54 2.55
N CYS A 379 9.54 15.22 2.72
CA CYS A 379 10.61 15.55 1.78
C CYS A 379 11.64 14.42 1.70
N GLU A 380 12.38 14.37 0.60
CA GLU A 380 13.40 13.36 0.35
C GLU A 380 14.76 14.02 0.22
N VAL A 381 15.78 13.52 0.91
CA VAL A 381 17.12 14.11 0.88
C VAL A 381 17.77 13.87 -0.49
N GLU A 382 18.15 14.95 -1.18
CA GLU A 382 19.04 14.90 -2.35
C GLU A 382 20.49 14.78 -1.88
N GLY A 383 20.86 15.54 -0.84
CA GLY A 383 22.14 15.45 -0.16
C GLY A 383 22.45 16.69 0.69
N MET A 384 23.55 16.63 1.43
CA MET A 384 24.03 17.75 2.25
C MET A 384 24.84 18.74 1.39
N LEU A 385 24.71 20.03 1.66
CA LEU A 385 25.46 21.06 0.93
C LEU A 385 26.85 21.30 1.53
N ASP A 386 27.82 21.55 0.66
CA ASP A 386 29.14 22.05 1.03
C ASP A 386 29.11 23.57 1.27
N SER A 387 30.25 24.15 1.68
CA SER A 387 30.39 25.60 1.85
C SER A 387 30.22 26.42 0.57
N ASN A 388 30.19 25.77 -0.61
CA ASN A 388 29.98 26.40 -1.91
C ASN A 388 28.54 26.23 -2.43
N GLY A 389 27.63 25.63 -1.63
CA GLY A 389 26.24 25.37 -2.02
C GLY A 389 26.06 24.22 -3.02
N ARG A 390 27.08 23.35 -3.18
CA ARG A 390 27.03 22.14 -4.01
C ARG A 390 26.62 20.96 -3.16
N VAL A 391 25.83 20.06 -3.74
CA VAL A 391 25.45 18.80 -3.08
C VAL A 391 26.69 17.91 -2.98
N ILE A 392 26.99 17.46 -1.77
CA ILE A 392 28.05 16.48 -1.49
C ILE A 392 27.55 15.13 -2.00
N GLU A 393 28.17 14.62 -3.05
CA GLU A 393 27.86 13.29 -3.58
C GLU A 393 28.31 12.18 -2.63
N ASP A 394 27.60 11.05 -2.65
CA ASP A 394 27.99 9.83 -1.95
C ASP A 394 29.22 9.21 -2.64
N GLY A 395 30.40 9.74 -2.30
CA GLY A 395 31.71 9.25 -2.76
C GLY A 395 32.38 8.27 -1.76
N PRO A 396 33.55 7.71 -2.12
CA PRO A 396 34.33 6.87 -1.22
C PRO A 396 34.74 7.66 0.03
N GLU A 397 34.73 6.98 1.18
CA GLU A 397 35.14 7.57 2.46
C GLU A 397 36.58 8.10 2.42
N PRO A 398 36.89 9.20 3.13
CA PRO A 398 36.06 9.91 4.11
C PRO A 398 35.32 11.13 3.55
N ARG A 399 34.12 11.38 4.09
CA ARG A 399 33.32 12.58 3.83
C ARG A 399 34.06 13.85 4.26
N PRO A 400 33.84 14.99 3.56
CA PRO A 400 34.44 16.26 3.96
C PRO A 400 33.96 16.68 5.35
N GLN A 401 34.88 17.07 6.22
CA GLN A 401 34.54 17.64 7.53
C GLN A 401 34.11 19.10 7.35
N LEU A 402 32.83 19.36 7.57
CA LEU A 402 32.28 20.72 7.45
C LEU A 402 32.54 21.53 8.73
N PRO A 403 33.05 22.77 8.61
CA PRO A 403 33.27 23.64 9.76
C PRO A 403 31.94 24.05 10.41
N GLY A 404 31.97 24.33 11.72
CA GLY A 404 30.80 24.76 12.49
C GLY A 404 29.75 23.68 12.72
N ASP A 405 28.59 24.10 13.22
CA ASP A 405 27.46 23.23 13.57
C ASP A 405 26.25 23.38 12.66
N GLN A 406 26.23 24.39 11.79
CA GLN A 406 25.16 24.55 10.82
C GLN A 406 25.32 23.56 9.66
N ARG A 407 24.23 22.89 9.31
CA ARG A 407 24.15 21.98 8.17
C ARG A 407 22.94 22.34 7.33
N THR A 408 23.14 22.39 6.02
CA THR A 408 22.07 22.62 5.04
C THR A 408 21.91 21.37 4.20
N TYR A 409 20.69 20.89 4.09
CA TYR A 409 20.32 19.76 3.24
C TYR A 409 19.48 20.25 2.08
N ARG A 410 19.80 19.80 0.88
CA ARG A 410 18.91 19.93 -0.26
C ARG A 410 17.95 18.76 -0.28
N VAL A 411 16.67 19.07 -0.40
CA VAL A 411 15.58 18.08 -0.37
C VAL A 411 14.65 18.25 -1.56
N TRP A 412 14.05 17.14 -1.99
CA TRP A 412 12.96 17.09 -2.94
C TRP A 412 11.62 17.10 -2.20
N LEU A 413 10.72 17.97 -2.65
CA LEU A 413 9.35 18.03 -2.15
C LEU A 413 8.42 17.27 -3.10
N ASP A 414 7.33 16.72 -2.57
CA ASP A 414 6.31 16.09 -3.40
C ASP A 414 5.65 17.13 -4.32
N CYS A 415 5.75 16.88 -5.63
CA CYS A 415 5.30 17.82 -6.65
C CYS A 415 3.78 17.93 -6.72
N ASN A 416 3.05 16.86 -6.41
CA ASN A 416 1.58 16.89 -6.34
C ASN A 416 1.14 17.73 -5.15
N GLN A 417 1.74 17.49 -3.98
CA GLN A 417 1.45 18.25 -2.76
C GLN A 417 1.77 19.73 -2.93
N TYR A 418 2.92 20.05 -3.54
CA TYR A 418 3.30 21.44 -3.82
C TYR A 418 2.27 22.14 -4.71
N ARG A 419 1.80 21.48 -5.77
CA ARG A 419 0.73 22.03 -6.63
C ARG A 419 -0.55 22.29 -5.84
N GLU A 420 -0.96 21.35 -5.00
CA GLU A 420 -2.17 21.49 -4.17
C GLU A 420 -2.06 22.65 -3.19
N ASP A 421 -0.91 22.79 -2.53
CA ASP A 421 -0.65 23.89 -1.60
C ASP A 421 -0.62 25.24 -2.32
N MET A 422 0.03 25.34 -3.48
CA MET A 422 0.00 26.57 -4.30
C MET A 422 -1.42 26.92 -4.76
N ASN A 423 -2.25 25.93 -5.07
CA ASN A 423 -3.66 26.16 -5.39
C ASN A 423 -4.43 26.70 -4.17
N LYS A 424 -4.14 26.21 -2.96
CA LYS A 424 -4.73 26.73 -1.72
C LYS A 424 -4.30 28.18 -1.46
N ILE A 425 -3.04 28.52 -1.73
CA ILE A 425 -2.52 29.89 -1.61
C ILE A 425 -3.22 30.83 -2.59
N ASN A 426 -3.39 30.41 -3.84
CA ASN A 426 -4.15 31.18 -4.84
C ASN A 426 -5.62 31.40 -4.45
N GLN A 427 -6.16 30.58 -3.55
CA GLN A 427 -7.50 30.74 -2.97
C GLN A 427 -7.51 31.61 -1.71
N GLY A 428 -6.36 32.13 -1.28
CA GLY A 428 -6.21 33.04 -0.14
C GLY A 428 -5.76 32.39 1.19
N ASN A 429 -5.31 31.13 1.17
CA ASN A 429 -4.74 30.49 2.37
C ASN A 429 -3.26 30.91 2.59
N GLU A 430 -2.75 30.68 3.81
CA GLU A 430 -1.36 30.94 4.18
C GLU A 430 -0.37 30.06 3.39
N ASP A 431 0.84 30.59 3.14
CA ASP A 431 1.92 29.80 2.53
C ASP A 431 2.55 28.87 3.57
N VAL A 432 2.30 27.58 3.41
CA VAL A 432 2.82 26.51 4.27
C VAL A 432 4.35 26.46 4.23
N TYR A 433 4.97 26.79 3.09
CA TYR A 433 6.41 26.67 2.87
C TYR A 433 7.24 27.72 3.61
N GLU A 434 6.60 28.78 4.12
CA GLU A 434 7.24 29.81 4.96
C GLU A 434 7.11 29.51 6.46
N SER A 435 6.34 28.48 6.83
CA SER A 435 5.94 28.24 8.23
C SER A 435 6.77 27.18 8.97
N PHE A 436 7.53 26.34 8.25
CA PHE A 436 8.19 25.18 8.83
C PHE A 436 9.21 25.55 9.89
N ASN A 437 9.12 24.90 11.05
CA ASN A 437 10.00 25.16 12.19
C ASN A 437 10.67 23.90 12.75
N ILE A 438 10.26 22.70 12.35
CA ILE A 438 10.89 21.44 12.77
C ILE A 438 11.18 20.57 11.55
N LEU A 439 12.41 20.03 11.49
CA LEU A 439 12.80 18.95 10.58
C LEU A 439 12.92 17.66 11.38
N MET A 440 12.19 16.63 10.99
CA MET A 440 12.24 15.29 11.58
C MET A 440 12.81 14.28 10.60
N ARG A 441 13.79 13.48 11.04
CA ARG A 441 14.27 12.29 10.34
C ARG A 441 13.67 11.03 10.95
N ARG A 442 13.68 9.93 10.19
CA ARG A 442 13.26 8.60 10.67
C ARG A 442 14.42 7.62 10.69
N LYS A 443 14.21 6.44 11.26
CA LYS A 443 15.23 5.37 11.22
C LYS A 443 15.27 4.77 9.81
N PRO A 444 16.45 4.63 9.17
CA PRO A 444 16.52 4.16 7.78
C PRO A 444 15.81 2.83 7.51
N LYS A 445 15.86 1.88 8.45
CA LYS A 445 15.21 0.55 8.30
C LYS A 445 13.68 0.61 8.25
N GLU A 446 13.07 1.64 8.83
CA GLU A 446 11.62 1.85 8.94
C GLU A 446 11.15 2.92 7.92
N ASN A 447 12.06 3.43 7.07
CA ASN A 447 11.84 4.63 6.26
C ASN A 447 11.83 4.38 4.75
N ASN A 448 11.48 3.16 4.33
CA ASN A 448 11.45 2.78 2.91
C ASN A 448 10.08 2.99 2.25
N PHE A 449 9.11 3.56 2.98
CA PHE A 449 7.71 3.53 2.55
C PHE A 449 7.49 4.25 1.22
N LYS A 450 8.09 5.43 1.03
CA LYS A 450 7.95 6.21 -0.20
C LYS A 450 8.49 5.46 -1.41
N ALA A 451 9.66 4.84 -1.30
CA ALA A 451 10.26 4.09 -2.40
C ALA A 451 9.39 2.88 -2.81
N VAL A 452 8.80 2.19 -1.84
CA VAL A 452 7.85 1.10 -2.11
C VAL A 452 6.59 1.62 -2.79
N LEU A 453 5.99 2.71 -2.29
CA LEU A 453 4.80 3.32 -2.90
C LEU A 453 5.08 3.82 -4.32
N GLU A 454 6.23 4.43 -4.56
CA GLU A 454 6.69 4.86 -5.88
C GLU A 454 6.85 3.67 -6.83
N THR A 455 7.49 2.59 -6.37
CA THR A 455 7.63 1.35 -7.16
C THR A 455 6.27 0.76 -7.53
N ILE A 456 5.32 0.69 -6.58
CA ILE A 456 3.97 0.17 -6.87
C ILE A 456 3.25 1.08 -7.88
N ARG A 457 3.38 2.41 -7.75
CA ARG A 457 2.82 3.36 -8.71
C ARG A 457 3.44 3.21 -10.10
N GLU A 458 4.75 3.04 -10.20
CA GLU A 458 5.43 2.79 -11.48
C GLU A 458 4.96 1.48 -12.11
N LEU A 459 4.84 0.40 -11.33
CA LEU A 459 4.30 -0.87 -11.80
C LEU A 459 2.88 -0.75 -12.36
N MET A 460 2.05 0.13 -11.78
CA MET A 460 0.69 0.40 -12.27
C MET A 460 0.66 1.27 -13.55
N ASN A 461 1.74 2.00 -13.85
CA ASN A 461 1.88 2.77 -15.09
C ASN A 461 2.50 1.94 -16.22
N THR A 462 3.17 0.83 -15.90
CA THR A 462 3.68 -0.13 -16.88
C THR A 462 2.66 -1.22 -17.18
N GLU A 463 2.74 -1.84 -18.36
CA GLU A 463 2.05 -3.09 -18.60
C GLU A 463 2.61 -4.16 -17.65
N CYS A 464 1.82 -4.56 -16.66
CA CYS A 464 2.23 -5.54 -15.67
C CYS A 464 2.23 -6.94 -16.31
N VAL A 465 3.32 -7.25 -17.03
CA VAL A 465 3.47 -8.53 -17.73
C VAL A 465 3.90 -9.60 -16.73
N VAL A 466 2.92 -10.31 -16.17
CA VAL A 466 3.13 -11.56 -15.45
C VAL A 466 2.95 -12.73 -16.42
N PRO A 467 3.59 -13.90 -16.18
CA PRO A 467 3.34 -15.08 -17.01
C PRO A 467 1.85 -15.44 -17.04
N GLU A 468 1.29 -15.68 -18.22
CA GLU A 468 -0.16 -15.92 -18.42
C GLU A 468 -0.69 -17.06 -17.54
N TRP A 469 0.07 -18.15 -17.40
CA TRP A 469 -0.27 -19.30 -16.56
C TRP A 469 -0.28 -19.00 -15.05
N LEU A 470 0.22 -17.84 -14.63
CA LEU A 470 0.27 -17.41 -13.23
C LEU A 470 -0.68 -16.23 -12.95
N HIS A 471 -1.14 -15.53 -13.99
CA HIS A 471 -2.02 -14.37 -13.91
C HIS A 471 -3.29 -14.67 -13.07
N ASP A 472 -4.05 -15.68 -13.46
CA ASP A 472 -5.33 -16.02 -12.80
C ASP A 472 -5.13 -16.51 -11.36
N ILE A 473 -4.00 -17.19 -11.10
CA ILE A 473 -3.64 -17.68 -9.78
C ILE A 473 -3.32 -16.50 -8.83
N ILE A 474 -2.60 -15.47 -9.31
CA ILE A 474 -2.37 -14.25 -8.53
C ILE A 474 -3.70 -13.58 -8.17
N LEU A 475 -4.62 -13.49 -9.12
CA LEU A 475 -5.93 -12.86 -8.91
C LEU A 475 -6.90 -13.72 -8.10
N GLY A 476 -6.57 -14.99 -7.87
CA GLY A 476 -7.37 -15.94 -7.09
C GLY A 476 -8.56 -16.54 -7.84
N TYR A 477 -8.49 -16.55 -9.17
CA TYR A 477 -9.48 -17.17 -10.05
C TYR A 477 -8.96 -18.49 -10.63
N GLY A 478 -9.84 -19.26 -11.26
CA GLY A 478 -9.48 -20.49 -11.98
C GLY A 478 -9.07 -21.66 -11.09
N ASP A 479 -8.35 -22.61 -11.71
CA ASP A 479 -7.83 -23.80 -11.03
C ASP A 479 -6.50 -23.46 -10.32
N PRO A 480 -6.42 -23.57 -8.98
CA PRO A 480 -5.19 -23.28 -8.24
C PRO A 480 -4.03 -24.23 -8.60
N SER A 481 -4.32 -25.36 -9.23
CA SER A 481 -3.30 -26.32 -9.68
C SER A 481 -2.86 -26.13 -11.14
N ALA A 482 -3.35 -25.13 -11.86
CA ALA A 482 -3.00 -24.88 -13.26
C ALA A 482 -1.49 -24.66 -13.49
N ALA A 483 -0.80 -24.03 -12.54
CA ALA A 483 0.65 -23.83 -12.57
C ALA A 483 1.47 -25.05 -12.06
N ASN A 484 0.82 -26.19 -11.79
CA ASN A 484 1.54 -27.40 -11.44
C ASN A 484 2.33 -27.89 -12.66
N TYR A 485 3.58 -28.31 -12.45
CA TYR A 485 4.45 -28.81 -13.52
C TYR A 485 3.81 -29.94 -14.33
N THR A 486 2.90 -30.74 -13.76
CA THR A 486 2.19 -31.83 -14.47
C THR A 486 1.10 -31.34 -15.43
N LYS A 487 0.69 -30.08 -15.35
CA LYS A 487 -0.30 -29.45 -16.23
C LYS A 487 0.32 -28.43 -17.19
N MET A 488 1.61 -28.16 -17.06
CA MET A 488 2.31 -27.20 -17.92
C MET A 488 2.50 -27.79 -19.32
N PRO A 489 2.25 -27.05 -20.41
CA PRO A 489 2.41 -27.57 -21.77
C PRO A 489 3.87 -27.81 -22.15
N ASN A 490 4.81 -27.11 -21.51
CA ASN A 490 6.24 -27.20 -21.74
C ASN A 490 6.95 -28.13 -20.73
N GLN A 491 6.31 -29.24 -20.40
CA GLN A 491 6.88 -30.28 -19.54
C GLN A 491 8.20 -30.82 -20.08
N ILE A 492 9.16 -30.97 -19.19
CA ILE A 492 10.47 -31.54 -19.51
C ILE A 492 10.43 -33.00 -19.07
N ALA A 493 10.17 -33.90 -20.03
CA ALA A 493 10.11 -35.35 -19.74
C ALA A 493 11.46 -35.92 -19.30
N THR A 494 12.56 -35.36 -19.82
CA THR A 494 13.92 -35.81 -19.49
C THR A 494 14.75 -34.71 -18.86
N MET A 495 15.18 -34.90 -17.62
CA MET A 495 16.00 -33.96 -16.88
C MET A 495 17.24 -34.63 -16.31
N ASP A 496 18.34 -33.89 -16.29
CA ASP A 496 19.55 -34.31 -15.62
C ASP A 496 19.47 -33.92 -14.14
N TYR A 497 19.53 -34.92 -13.26
CA TYR A 497 19.48 -34.72 -11.82
C TYR A 497 20.89 -34.58 -11.20
N ASN A 498 21.96 -34.62 -12.01
CA ASN A 498 23.33 -34.38 -11.58
C ASN A 498 23.71 -35.21 -10.32
N ASP A 499 24.03 -34.52 -9.23
CA ASP A 499 24.48 -35.04 -7.94
C ASP A 499 23.35 -35.16 -6.90
N THR A 500 22.08 -34.99 -7.30
CA THR A 500 20.91 -35.10 -6.41
C THR A 500 20.84 -36.47 -5.71
N PHE A 501 21.22 -37.55 -6.40
CA PHE A 501 21.21 -38.90 -5.85
C PHE A 501 22.62 -39.38 -5.49
N ILE A 502 22.75 -39.97 -4.29
CA ILE A 502 24.01 -40.56 -3.82
C ILE A 502 24.35 -41.80 -4.66
N ASP A 503 23.38 -42.71 -4.85
CA ASP A 503 23.48 -43.95 -5.60
C ASP A 503 22.11 -44.40 -6.15
N MET A 504 22.09 -45.57 -6.80
CA MET A 504 20.89 -46.16 -7.41
C MET A 504 19.85 -46.63 -6.37
N ASP A 505 20.31 -47.07 -5.19
CA ASP A 505 19.42 -47.50 -4.11
C ASP A 505 18.67 -46.30 -3.53
N HIS A 506 19.37 -45.18 -3.35
CA HIS A 506 18.78 -43.90 -2.96
C HIS A 506 17.74 -43.44 -3.98
N LEU A 507 18.08 -43.46 -5.28
CA LEU A 507 17.16 -43.11 -6.37
C LEU A 507 15.89 -43.98 -6.32
N THR A 508 16.05 -45.29 -6.15
CA THR A 508 14.93 -46.24 -6.05
C THR A 508 14.04 -45.94 -4.83
N SER A 509 14.66 -45.58 -3.70
CA SER A 509 13.93 -45.22 -2.48
C SER A 509 13.13 -43.92 -2.61
N CYS A 510 13.57 -42.98 -3.45
CA CYS A 510 12.89 -41.70 -3.67
C CYS A 510 11.59 -41.82 -4.48
N PHE A 511 11.43 -42.87 -5.28
CA PHE A 511 10.27 -43.05 -6.17
C PHE A 511 9.56 -44.40 -5.96
N PRO A 512 8.95 -44.64 -4.77
CA PRO A 512 8.37 -45.94 -4.43
C PRO A 512 7.17 -46.35 -5.31
N GLY A 513 6.54 -45.40 -6.00
CA GLY A 513 5.38 -45.63 -6.88
C GLY A 513 5.70 -45.76 -8.36
N TYR A 514 6.99 -45.77 -8.75
CA TYR A 514 7.43 -45.87 -10.14
C TYR A 514 8.21 -47.15 -10.38
N GLU A 515 8.00 -47.76 -11.55
CA GLU A 515 8.86 -48.83 -12.05
C GLU A 515 10.13 -48.23 -12.66
N ILE A 516 11.30 -48.62 -12.17
CA ILE A 516 12.58 -48.03 -12.61
C ILE A 516 13.25 -48.95 -13.63
N LYS A 517 13.51 -48.43 -14.83
CA LYS A 517 14.20 -49.12 -15.91
C LYS A 517 15.54 -48.45 -16.20
N VAL A 518 16.62 -49.21 -16.19
CA VAL A 518 17.96 -48.69 -16.45
C VAL A 518 18.33 -48.97 -17.92
N LYS A 519 18.86 -47.97 -18.63
CA LYS A 519 19.32 -48.14 -20.04
C LYS A 519 20.66 -48.88 -20.20
N THR A 520 21.24 -49.38 -19.11
CA THR A 520 22.60 -49.95 -19.09
C THR A 520 22.57 -51.29 -18.38
N ASP A 521 22.99 -52.35 -19.10
CA ASP A 521 23.05 -53.71 -18.55
C ASP A 521 24.32 -53.98 -17.70
N ASP A 522 25.29 -53.07 -17.72
CA ASP A 522 26.57 -53.19 -17.01
C ASP A 522 26.52 -52.52 -15.62
N PRO A 523 26.56 -53.28 -14.52
CA PRO A 523 26.49 -52.74 -13.16
C PRO A 523 27.63 -51.78 -12.82
N LYS A 524 28.78 -51.89 -13.50
CA LYS A 524 29.93 -51.00 -13.24
C LYS A 524 29.75 -49.60 -13.81
N LYS A 525 28.83 -49.44 -14.76
CA LYS A 525 28.51 -48.15 -15.41
C LYS A 525 27.31 -47.46 -14.75
N LEU A 526 26.70 -48.08 -13.74
CA LEU A 526 25.65 -47.50 -12.89
C LEU A 526 26.24 -46.53 -11.86
N VAL A 527 26.93 -45.51 -12.35
CA VAL A 527 27.52 -44.45 -11.54
C VAL A 527 26.88 -43.12 -11.88
N ARG A 528 26.71 -42.27 -10.87
CA ARG A 528 26.20 -40.90 -11.01
C ARG A 528 27.10 -40.08 -11.96
N PRO A 529 26.57 -39.03 -12.62
CA PRO A 529 25.21 -38.49 -12.56
C PRO A 529 24.14 -39.29 -13.33
N PHE A 530 22.89 -39.14 -12.91
CA PHE A 530 21.73 -39.81 -13.50
C PHE A 530 20.80 -38.84 -14.22
N LYS A 531 20.55 -39.14 -15.50
CA LYS A 531 19.52 -38.49 -16.30
C LYS A 531 18.24 -39.33 -16.22
N LEU A 532 17.13 -38.72 -15.83
CA LEU A 532 15.85 -39.39 -15.67
C LEU A 532 14.90 -38.98 -16.78
N THR A 533 14.27 -39.96 -17.42
CA THR A 533 13.14 -39.77 -18.32
C THR A 533 11.88 -40.33 -17.69
N PHE A 534 10.92 -39.46 -17.39
CA PHE A 534 9.61 -39.81 -16.85
C PHE A 534 8.68 -40.21 -18.00
N GLY A 535 8.14 -41.44 -17.94
CA GLY A 535 7.27 -41.99 -18.99
C GLY A 535 5.85 -41.45 -18.97
N ASP A 536 5.46 -40.78 -17.89
CA ASP A 536 4.17 -40.15 -17.64
C ASP A 536 4.16 -38.66 -17.97
N LEU A 537 5.32 -38.04 -18.19
CA LEU A 537 5.45 -36.62 -18.55
C LEU A 537 5.64 -36.46 -20.06
N GLY A 538 4.97 -35.45 -20.65
CA GLY A 538 5.14 -35.09 -22.08
C GLY A 538 4.35 -35.95 -23.06
N LYS A 539 3.27 -36.61 -22.62
CA LYS A 539 2.31 -37.35 -23.45
C LYS A 539 0.97 -36.63 -23.54
N GLU A 540 0.22 -36.85 -24.62
CA GLU A 540 -1.16 -36.33 -24.77
C GLU A 540 -2.09 -37.02 -23.75
N GLU A 541 -3.13 -36.31 -23.28
CA GLU A 541 -4.03 -36.70 -22.17
C GLU A 541 -4.75 -38.07 -22.36
N ASP A 542 -4.68 -38.68 -23.54
CA ASP A 542 -5.35 -39.92 -23.92
C ASP A 542 -4.47 -41.19 -23.81
N GLU A 543 -3.18 -41.09 -23.45
CA GLU A 543 -2.31 -42.25 -23.22
C GLU A 543 -2.34 -42.73 -21.75
N GLU A 544 -2.36 -44.04 -21.51
CA GLU A 544 -2.28 -44.60 -20.15
C GLU A 544 -1.06 -44.06 -19.40
N GLU A 545 -1.27 -43.55 -18.16
CA GLU A 545 -0.20 -43.10 -17.26
C GLU A 545 0.73 -44.27 -16.87
N VAL A 546 1.73 -44.53 -17.69
CA VAL A 546 2.76 -45.52 -17.37
C VAL A 546 3.76 -44.88 -16.42
N LYS A 547 3.62 -45.17 -15.13
CA LYS A 547 4.56 -44.76 -14.06
C LYS A 547 5.87 -45.52 -14.15
N THR A 548 6.64 -45.24 -15.20
CA THR A 548 7.97 -45.78 -15.42
C THR A 548 8.99 -44.65 -15.51
N ILE A 549 10.10 -44.78 -14.80
CA ILE A 549 11.25 -43.88 -14.91
C ILE A 549 12.37 -44.63 -15.62
N THR A 550 12.85 -44.06 -16.71
CA THR A 550 14.04 -44.56 -17.41
C THR A 550 15.27 -43.82 -16.94
N VAL A 551 16.25 -44.54 -16.39
CA VAL A 551 17.49 -44.00 -15.83
C VAL A 551 18.64 -44.20 -16.81
N GLU A 552 19.33 -43.12 -17.13
CA GLU A 552 20.52 -43.11 -17.98
C GLU A 552 21.71 -42.53 -17.22
N PRO A 553 22.68 -43.36 -16.78
CA PRO A 553 23.93 -42.86 -16.23
C PRO A 553 24.76 -42.24 -17.36
N HIS A 554 25.36 -41.08 -17.11
CA HIS A 554 26.18 -40.38 -18.10
C HIS A 554 27.40 -39.71 -17.48
N VAL A 555 28.34 -39.25 -18.31
CA VAL A 555 29.53 -38.52 -17.86
C VAL A 555 29.31 -37.04 -18.14
N VAL A 556 29.50 -36.19 -17.12
CA VAL A 556 29.33 -34.73 -17.22
C VAL A 556 30.20 -34.19 -18.37
N PRO A 557 29.61 -33.56 -19.40
CA PRO A 557 30.37 -32.95 -20.48
C PRO A 557 31.26 -31.82 -19.95
N ARG A 558 32.43 -31.62 -20.56
CA ARG A 558 33.28 -30.47 -20.21
C ARG A 558 32.54 -29.16 -20.52
N ARG A 559 32.34 -28.31 -19.52
CA ARG A 559 31.72 -26.98 -19.65
C ARG A 559 32.66 -26.03 -20.40
N GLY A 560 32.62 -26.07 -21.74
CA GLY A 560 33.34 -25.15 -22.63
C GLY A 560 32.62 -23.80 -22.81
N PRO A 561 33.26 -22.79 -23.45
CA PRO A 561 32.74 -21.42 -23.60
C PRO A 561 31.62 -21.27 -24.65
N TYR A 562 30.87 -22.34 -24.94
CA TYR A 562 29.86 -22.35 -25.99
C TYR A 562 28.53 -21.77 -25.50
N THR A 563 27.80 -21.10 -26.38
CA THR A 563 26.53 -20.42 -26.08
C THR A 563 25.44 -21.33 -25.52
N PHE A 564 25.43 -22.63 -25.86
CA PHE A 564 24.49 -23.59 -25.27
C PHE A 564 24.83 -23.98 -23.82
N ASN A 565 26.01 -23.60 -23.31
CA ASN A 565 26.40 -23.74 -21.91
C ASN A 565 26.16 -22.47 -21.09
N GLU A 566 25.57 -21.41 -21.68
CA GLU A 566 25.24 -20.21 -20.93
C GLU A 566 24.17 -20.53 -19.86
N PRO A 567 24.45 -20.30 -18.58
CA PRO A 567 23.51 -20.62 -17.51
C PRO A 567 22.32 -19.66 -17.55
N LYS A 568 21.13 -20.21 -17.31
CA LYS A 568 19.96 -19.38 -16.98
C LYS A 568 20.22 -18.61 -15.68
N LYS A 569 19.71 -17.39 -15.59
CA LYS A 569 19.80 -16.57 -14.38
C LYS A 569 18.67 -16.93 -13.42
N THR A 570 19.01 -17.10 -12.15
CA THR A 570 18.05 -17.37 -11.07
C THR A 570 18.06 -16.20 -10.09
N LEU A 571 16.90 -15.59 -9.85
CA LEU A 571 16.74 -14.57 -8.82
C LEU A 571 16.30 -15.22 -7.51
N ILE A 572 17.09 -15.05 -6.45
CA ILE A 572 16.77 -15.54 -5.11
C ILE A 572 16.30 -14.36 -4.27
N VAL A 573 15.07 -14.42 -3.77
CA VAL A 573 14.48 -13.40 -2.89
C VAL A 573 14.15 -14.03 -1.54
N THR A 574 14.57 -13.41 -0.45
CA THR A 574 14.25 -13.86 0.92
C THR A 574 13.88 -12.69 1.82
N HIS A 575 13.25 -12.98 2.96
CA HIS A 575 12.91 -11.95 3.95
C HIS A 575 14.11 -11.49 4.80
N SER A 576 15.17 -12.29 4.94
CA SER A 576 16.28 -11.99 5.84
C SER A 576 17.64 -12.34 5.27
N ASN A 577 18.64 -11.50 5.58
CA ASN A 577 20.04 -11.77 5.23
C ASN A 577 20.55 -13.08 5.85
N GLN A 578 19.98 -13.52 6.97
CA GLN A 578 20.33 -14.82 7.55
C GLN A 578 19.96 -15.98 6.63
N ALA A 579 18.80 -15.92 5.96
CA ALA A 579 18.41 -16.93 4.99
C ALA A 579 19.33 -16.90 3.76
N LEU A 580 19.71 -15.72 3.27
CA LEU A 580 20.70 -15.60 2.19
C LEU A 580 22.05 -16.19 2.61
N ASN A 581 22.57 -15.85 3.78
CA ASN A 581 23.84 -16.38 4.26
C ASN A 581 23.85 -17.91 4.29
N GLN A 582 22.76 -18.53 4.78
CA GLN A 582 22.60 -19.99 4.80
C GLN A 582 22.53 -20.61 3.40
N LEU A 583 21.87 -19.93 2.46
CA LEU A 583 21.81 -20.36 1.06
C LEU A 583 23.20 -20.29 0.41
N PHE A 584 23.89 -19.16 0.54
CA PHE A 584 25.23 -18.97 -0.04
C PHE A 584 26.27 -19.91 0.59
N GLU A 585 26.22 -20.16 1.90
CA GLU A 585 27.09 -21.14 2.56
C GLU A 585 26.93 -22.54 1.95
N LYS A 586 25.71 -22.94 1.59
CA LYS A 586 25.43 -24.21 0.91
C LYS A 586 25.84 -24.19 -0.56
N ILE A 587 25.58 -23.09 -1.27
CA ILE A 587 25.89 -22.93 -2.70
C ILE A 587 27.40 -23.01 -2.94
N VAL A 588 28.22 -22.41 -2.08
CA VAL A 588 29.70 -22.44 -2.19
C VAL A 588 30.25 -23.87 -2.00
N ALA A 589 29.51 -24.75 -1.33
CA ALA A 589 29.89 -26.16 -1.18
C ALA A 589 29.50 -27.03 -2.40
N LEU A 590 28.80 -26.48 -3.40
CA LEU A 590 28.33 -27.17 -4.61
C LEU A 590 29.20 -26.82 -5.83
N ASP A 591 29.00 -27.52 -6.95
CA ASP A 591 29.69 -27.30 -8.24
C ASP A 591 29.15 -26.06 -9.01
N ILE A 592 29.20 -24.90 -8.36
CA ILE A 592 28.77 -23.61 -8.89
C ILE A 592 29.95 -22.64 -8.84
N ASP A 593 30.33 -22.10 -10.01
CA ASP A 593 31.42 -21.13 -10.12
C ASP A 593 31.01 -19.80 -9.44
N GLU A 594 31.84 -19.35 -8.50
CA GLU A 594 31.63 -18.13 -7.70
C GLU A 594 31.41 -16.89 -8.58
N ARG A 595 31.95 -16.85 -9.80
CA ARG A 595 31.77 -15.73 -10.74
C ARG A 595 30.31 -15.54 -11.20
N HIS A 596 29.46 -16.54 -11.02
CA HIS A 596 28.04 -16.48 -11.37
C HIS A 596 27.15 -16.09 -10.18
N LEU A 597 27.74 -15.86 -9.00
CA LEU A 597 27.04 -15.48 -7.78
C LEU A 597 27.09 -13.96 -7.60
N LEU A 598 25.93 -13.35 -7.36
CA LEU A 598 25.77 -11.92 -7.08
C LEU A 598 24.83 -11.70 -5.91
#